data_AF-A0AAV6IDS5-F1
#
_entry.id   AF-A0AAV6IDS5-F1
#
_cell.length_a   1.000
_cell.length_b   1.000
_cell.length_c   1.000
_cell.angle_alpha   90.00
_cell.angle_beta   90.00
_cell.angle_gamma   90.00
#
_symmetry.space_group_name_H-M   'P 1'
#
loop_
_entity.id
_entity.type
_entity.pdbx_description
1 polymer ?
#
loop_
_entity_poly.entity_id
_entity_poly.type
_entity_poly.pdbx_seq_one_letter_code
_entity_poly.pdbx_strand_id
1 'polypeptide(L)'
;MSLIIIKHSISETIRGSMPEEENAKKFLSQIADRFVASEKVEACTLLSKLVTMRYNGKGNIREYIMEMSNIVAKMKALKLEFSEDILVFLVLISLPTQFGPFKINYNTQKGEMDS
;
A
#
# COMPACT_ATOMS: atom_id res chain seq x y z
N MET A 1 9.58 -35.59 -11.07
CA MET A 1 9.18 -35.62 -9.64
C MET A 1 9.13 -34.22 -9.01
N SER A 2 10.13 -33.37 -9.19
CA SER A 2 10.19 -32.02 -8.59
C SER A 2 8.95 -31.14 -8.86
N LEU A 3 8.43 -31.12 -10.09
CA LEU A 3 7.24 -30.34 -10.45
C LEU A 3 5.99 -30.76 -9.64
N ILE A 4 5.77 -32.05 -9.44
CA ILE A 4 4.61 -32.59 -8.72
C ILE A 4 4.66 -32.13 -7.26
N ILE A 5 5.85 -32.17 -6.66
CA ILE A 5 6.08 -31.71 -5.28
C ILE A 5 5.76 -30.21 -5.19
N ILE A 6 6.33 -29.39 -6.09
CA ILE A 6 6.08 -27.93 -6.11
C ILE A 6 4.59 -27.62 -6.29
N LYS A 7 3.90 -28.31 -7.22
CA LYS A 7 2.45 -28.15 -7.45
C LYS A 7 1.63 -28.52 -6.21
N HIS A 8 2.05 -29.52 -5.42
CA HIS A 8 1.38 -29.92 -4.18
C HIS A 8 1.65 -28.97 -3.01
N SER A 9 2.79 -28.28 -3.00
CA SER A 9 3.16 -27.31 -1.96
C SER A 9 2.43 -25.96 -2.07
N ILE A 10 1.75 -25.71 -3.18
CA ILE A 10 0.97 -24.48 -3.42
C ILE A 10 -0.54 -24.75 -3.33
N SER A 11 -1.29 -23.74 -2.90
CA SER A 11 -2.75 -23.77 -2.81
C SER A 11 -3.40 -24.08 -4.17
N GLU A 12 -4.52 -24.80 -4.15
CA GLU A 12 -5.30 -25.15 -5.34
C GLU A 12 -5.77 -23.92 -6.12
N THR A 13 -6.06 -22.80 -5.43
CA THR A 13 -6.43 -21.54 -6.08
C THR A 13 -5.30 -21.01 -6.98
N ILE A 14 -4.05 -21.08 -6.50
CA ILE A 14 -2.88 -20.63 -7.27
C ILE A 14 -2.64 -21.61 -8.40
N ARG A 15 -2.67 -22.92 -8.11
CA ARG A 15 -2.46 -24.00 -9.08
C ARG A 15 -3.44 -23.93 -10.26
N GLY A 16 -4.73 -23.80 -9.99
CA GLY A 16 -5.78 -23.76 -11.02
C GLY A 16 -5.79 -22.48 -11.85
N SER A 17 -5.13 -21.42 -11.39
CA SER A 17 -5.02 -20.17 -12.12
C SER A 17 -3.87 -20.15 -13.15
N MET A 18 -2.95 -21.12 -13.07
CA MET A 18 -1.74 -21.18 -13.88
C MET A 18 -1.89 -22.12 -15.09
N PRO A 19 -1.26 -21.80 -16.23
CA PRO A 19 -1.21 -22.71 -17.36
C PRO A 19 -0.41 -23.97 -17.01
N GLU A 20 -0.74 -25.08 -17.67
CA GLU A 20 0.02 -26.31 -17.51
C GLU A 20 1.46 -26.15 -18.00
N GLU A 21 2.41 -26.69 -17.24
CA GLU A 21 3.84 -26.60 -17.51
C GLU A 21 4.50 -27.91 -17.06
N GLU A 22 5.38 -28.44 -17.90
CA GLU A 22 6.08 -29.72 -17.65
C GLU A 22 7.44 -29.51 -16.97
N ASN A 23 8.00 -28.31 -17.12
CA ASN A 23 9.29 -27.97 -16.55
C ASN A 23 9.16 -27.26 -15.19
N ALA A 24 9.72 -27.86 -14.14
CA ALA A 24 9.71 -27.31 -12.79
C ALA A 24 10.29 -25.89 -12.68
N LYS A 25 11.35 -25.57 -13.45
CA LYS A 25 11.98 -24.25 -13.44
C LYS A 25 11.09 -23.20 -14.08
N LYS A 26 10.43 -23.53 -15.19
CA LYS A 26 9.46 -22.63 -15.84
C LYS A 26 8.24 -22.40 -14.95
N PHE A 27 7.74 -23.44 -14.30
CA PHE A 27 6.62 -23.32 -13.37
C PHE A 27 6.94 -22.38 -12.20
N LEU A 28 8.12 -22.51 -11.59
CA LEU A 28 8.59 -21.59 -10.54
C LEU A 28 8.71 -20.15 -11.05
N SER A 29 9.20 -19.94 -12.28
CA SER A 29 9.27 -18.60 -12.88
C SER A 29 7.88 -17.99 -13.03
N GLN A 30 6.90 -18.75 -13.52
CA GLN A 30 5.52 -18.28 -13.65
C GLN A 30 4.90 -17.90 -12.30
N ILE A 31 5.22 -18.67 -11.24
CA ILE A 31 4.81 -18.31 -9.89
C ILE A 31 5.41 -16.95 -9.53
N ALA A 32 6.74 -16.81 -9.62
CA ALA A 32 7.43 -15.57 -9.28
C ALA A 32 6.86 -14.36 -10.04
N ASP A 33 6.66 -14.48 -11.35
CA ASP A 33 6.12 -13.40 -12.19
C ASP A 33 4.72 -12.98 -11.75
N ARG A 34 3.87 -13.95 -11.38
CA ARG A 34 2.51 -13.69 -10.93
C ARG A 34 2.44 -13.08 -9.54
N PHE A 35 3.35 -13.48 -8.65
CA PHE A 35 3.51 -12.83 -7.33
C PHE A 35 3.95 -11.38 -7.50
N VAL A 36 4.92 -11.09 -8.37
CA VAL A 36 5.32 -9.70 -8.69
C VAL A 36 4.16 -8.89 -9.26
N ALA A 37 3.36 -9.48 -10.17
CA ALA A 37 2.16 -8.82 -10.68
C ALA A 37 1.11 -8.57 -9.58
N SER A 38 0.91 -9.53 -8.68
CA SER A 38 -0.01 -9.42 -7.55
C SER A 38 0.42 -8.34 -6.56
N GLU A 39 1.70 -8.28 -6.19
CA GLU A 39 2.26 -7.23 -5.34
C GLU A 39 2.06 -5.84 -5.95
N LYS A 40 2.25 -5.69 -7.27
CA LYS A 40 1.97 -4.44 -7.99
C LYS A 40 0.50 -4.05 -7.94
N VAL A 41 -0.42 -5.00 -8.13
CA VAL A 41 -1.86 -4.74 -8.06
C VAL A 41 -2.28 -4.35 -6.63
N GLU A 42 -1.73 -5.03 -5.62
CA GLU A 42 -1.96 -4.69 -4.22
C GLU A 42 -1.42 -3.30 -3.89
N ALA A 43 -0.19 -2.98 -4.30
CA ALA A 43 0.40 -1.66 -4.15
C ALA A 43 -0.45 -0.56 -4.80
N CYS A 44 -0.92 -0.76 -6.03
CA CYS A 44 -1.81 0.17 -6.71
C CYS A 44 -3.14 0.35 -5.96
N THR A 45 -3.70 -0.73 -5.42
CA THR A 45 -4.96 -0.70 -4.66
C THR A 45 -4.79 0.08 -3.36
N LEU A 46 -3.72 -0.19 -2.61
CA LEU A 46 -3.39 0.55 -1.39
C LEU A 46 -3.14 2.03 -1.69
N LEU A 47 -2.42 2.35 -2.77
CA LEU A 47 -2.12 3.73 -3.16
C LEU A 47 -3.38 4.48 -3.53
N SER A 48 -4.25 3.86 -4.34
CA SER A 48 -5.56 4.41 -4.65
C SER A 48 -6.36 4.69 -3.39
N LYS A 49 -6.42 3.74 -2.43
CA LYS A 49 -7.09 3.96 -1.14
C LYS A 49 -6.47 5.11 -0.34
N LEU A 50 -5.15 5.19 -0.28
CA LEU A 50 -4.41 6.21 0.47
C LEU A 50 -4.66 7.63 -0.05
N VAL A 51 -4.67 7.82 -1.38
CA VAL A 51 -4.86 9.16 -1.97
C VAL A 51 -6.32 9.57 -2.07
N THR A 52 -7.25 8.61 -2.06
CA THR A 52 -8.70 8.87 -2.13
C THR A 52 -9.36 8.97 -0.77
N MET A 53 -8.77 8.42 0.31
CA MET A 53 -9.37 8.53 1.64
C MET A 53 -9.47 9.99 2.07
N ARG A 54 -10.64 10.40 2.55
CA ARG A 54 -10.90 11.73 3.08
C ARG A 54 -11.55 11.61 4.44
N TYR A 55 -11.11 12.42 5.39
CA TYR A 55 -11.81 12.51 6.66
C TYR A 55 -13.10 13.31 6.45
N ASN A 56 -14.24 12.75 6.84
CA ASN A 56 -15.55 13.37 6.62
C ASN A 56 -15.98 14.31 7.77
N GLY A 57 -15.08 14.60 8.71
CA GLY A 57 -15.38 15.44 9.88
C GLY A 57 -16.24 14.75 10.95
N LYS A 58 -16.60 13.47 10.77
CA LYS A 58 -17.42 12.68 11.69
C LYS A 58 -16.60 11.51 12.24
N GLY A 59 -16.84 11.16 13.50
CA GLY A 59 -16.10 10.08 14.17
C GLY A 59 -14.71 10.51 14.65
N ASN A 60 -13.92 9.55 15.10
CA ASN A 60 -12.65 9.80 15.78
C ASN A 60 -11.51 10.03 14.78
N ILE A 61 -10.92 11.22 14.79
CA ILE A 61 -9.77 11.55 13.94
C ILE A 61 -8.55 10.63 14.19
N ARG A 62 -8.39 10.11 15.42
CA ARG A 62 -7.32 9.18 15.76
C ARG A 62 -7.46 7.85 15.03
N GLU A 63 -8.69 7.35 14.88
CA GLU A 63 -8.97 6.12 14.14
C GLU A 63 -8.68 6.31 12.65
N TYR A 64 -9.05 7.48 12.10
CA TYR A 64 -8.73 7.84 10.73
C TYR A 64 -7.22 7.86 10.46
N ILE A 65 -6.44 8.52 11.33
CA ILE A 65 -4.97 8.54 11.22
C ILE A 65 -4.39 7.13 11.38
N MET A 66 -4.92 6.32 12.31
CA MET A 66 -4.47 4.94 12.49
C MET A 66 -4.73 4.07 11.26
N GLU A 67 -5.87 4.23 10.58
CA GLU A 67 -6.14 3.55 9.32
C GLU A 67 -5.14 3.96 8.23
N MET A 68 -4.85 5.27 8.13
CA MET A 68 -3.84 5.78 7.18
C MET A 68 -2.45 5.18 7.45
N SER A 69 -2.02 5.16 8.71
CA SER A 69 -0.75 4.57 9.14
C SER A 69 -0.69 3.07 8.84
N ASN A 70 -1.79 2.33 8.99
CA ASN A 70 -1.86 0.91 8.65
C ASN A 70 -1.67 0.68 7.14
N ILE A 71 -2.24 1.54 6.28
CA ILE A 71 -2.03 1.47 4.82
C ILE A 71 -0.56 1.73 4.49
N VAL A 72 0.05 2.75 5.09
CA VAL A 72 1.47 3.08 4.90
C VAL A 72 2.38 1.94 5.38
N ALA A 73 2.07 1.30 6.51
CA ALA A 73 2.81 0.15 7.00
C ALA A 73 2.76 -1.05 6.04
N LYS A 74 1.60 -1.30 5.42
CA LYS A 74 1.46 -2.33 4.37
C LYS A 74 2.26 -2.00 3.13
N MET A 75 2.27 -0.74 2.70
CA MET A 75 3.10 -0.28 1.59
C MET A 75 4.59 -0.44 1.87
N LYS A 76 5.02 -0.16 3.11
CA LYS A 76 6.40 -0.42 3.54
C LYS A 76 6.78 -1.90 3.44
N ALA A 77 5.87 -2.80 3.78
CA ALA A 77 6.09 -4.25 3.59
C ALA A 77 6.26 -4.63 2.10
N LEU A 78 5.65 -3.88 1.19
CA LEU A 78 5.84 -3.98 -0.27
C LEU A 78 7.06 -3.19 -0.78
N LYS A 79 7.95 -2.74 0.11
CA LYS A 79 9.15 -1.93 -0.20
C LYS A 79 8.84 -0.56 -0.82
N LEU A 80 7.64 -0.03 -0.56
CA LEU A 80 7.24 1.33 -0.93
C LEU A 80 7.23 2.20 0.31
N GLU A 81 8.26 3.00 0.47
CA GLU A 81 8.43 3.90 1.61
C GLU A 81 8.10 5.35 1.23
N PHE A 82 7.43 6.05 2.14
CA PHE A 82 7.14 7.47 2.02
C PHE A 82 7.97 8.23 3.05
N SER A 83 8.46 9.41 2.68
CA SER A 83 9.07 10.30 3.66
C SER A 83 8.03 10.83 4.63
N GLU A 84 8.47 11.18 5.84
CA GLU A 84 7.60 11.76 6.87
C GLU A 84 6.87 13.02 6.36
N ASP A 85 7.57 13.87 5.60
CA ASP A 85 6.97 15.03 4.93
C ASP A 85 5.76 14.67 4.05
N ILE A 86 5.90 13.64 3.21
CA ILE A 86 4.81 13.22 2.31
C ILE A 86 3.64 12.68 3.14
N LEU A 87 3.91 11.93 4.21
CA LEU A 87 2.86 11.43 5.10
C LEU A 87 2.08 12.56 5.76
N VAL A 88 2.77 13.60 6.22
CA VAL A 88 2.11 14.77 6.80
C VAL A 88 1.27 15.49 5.74
N PHE A 89 1.79 15.69 4.53
CA PHE A 89 1.01 16.29 3.45
C PHE A 89 -0.22 15.46 3.08
N LEU A 90 -0.12 14.13 3.03
CA LEU A 90 -1.23 13.23 2.77
C LEU A 90 -2.34 13.38 3.82
N VAL A 91 -1.98 13.46 5.11
CA VAL A 91 -2.93 13.71 6.19
C VAL A 91 -3.55 15.11 6.04
N LEU A 92 -2.76 16.13 5.73
CA LEU A 92 -3.29 17.49 5.59
C LEU A 92 -4.29 17.59 4.42
N ILE A 93 -3.93 17.12 3.22
CA ILE A 93 -4.82 17.23 2.05
C ILE A 93 -6.11 16.43 2.20
N SER A 94 -6.11 15.38 3.03
CA SER A 94 -7.26 14.54 3.25
C SER A 94 -8.28 15.11 4.25
N LEU A 95 -7.87 16.09 5.06
CA LEU A 95 -8.73 16.77 6.02
C LEU A 95 -9.67 17.78 5.34
N PRO A 96 -10.93 17.89 5.83
CA PRO A 96 -11.91 18.84 5.30
C PRO A 96 -11.50 20.28 5.60
N THR A 97 -12.06 21.23 4.84
CA THR A 97 -11.74 22.68 4.93
C THR A 97 -11.99 23.28 6.31
N GLN A 98 -12.87 22.69 7.11
CA GLN A 98 -13.10 23.05 8.52
C GLN A 98 -11.84 22.91 9.40
N PHE A 99 -10.84 22.13 8.98
CA PHE A 99 -9.52 22.05 9.62
C PHE A 99 -8.50 23.04 9.01
N GLY A 100 -8.97 24.04 8.27
CA GLY A 100 -8.14 25.08 7.65
C GLY A 100 -7.11 25.74 8.58
N PRO A 101 -7.46 26.09 9.83
CA PRO A 101 -6.49 26.66 10.78
C PRO A 101 -5.30 25.73 11.10
N PHE A 102 -5.51 24.41 11.12
CA PHE A 102 -4.43 23.43 11.30
C PHE A 102 -3.50 23.36 10.08
N LYS A 103 -4.02 23.53 8.87
CA LYS A 103 -3.22 23.59 7.63
C LYS A 103 -2.32 24.84 7.58
N ILE A 104 -2.82 25.97 8.09
CA ILE A 104 -2.09 27.25 8.09
C ILE A 104 -0.91 27.19 9.06
N ASN A 105 -1.10 26.67 10.29
CA ASN A 105 -0.02 26.57 11.29
C ASN A 105 1.16 25.69 10.84
N TYR A 106 0.91 24.57 10.15
CA TYR A 106 1.99 23.71 9.64
C TYR A 106 2.86 24.43 8.61
N ASN A 107 2.25 25.21 7.71
CA ASN A 107 2.98 25.94 6.67
C ASN A 107 3.81 27.10 7.25
N THR A 108 3.35 27.75 8.32
CA THR A 108 4.09 28.82 9.00
C THR A 108 5.32 28.27 9.74
N GLN A 109 5.19 27.14 10.45
CA GLN A 109 6.31 26.52 11.15
C GLN A 109 7.39 25.94 10.23
N LYS A 110 7.00 25.43 9.04
CA LYS A 110 7.98 24.95 8.05
C LYS A 110 8.83 26.08 7.48
N GLY A 111 8.26 27.27 7.25
CA GLY A 111 9.00 28.44 6.78
C GLY A 111 10.00 29.02 7.79
N GLU A 112 9.72 28.88 9.08
CA GLU A 112 10.61 29.35 10.17
C GLU A 112 11.80 28.41 10.42
N MET A 113 11.73 27.13 10.04
CA MET A 113 12.83 26.17 10.16
C MET A 113 13.83 26.21 9.00
N ASP A 114 13.44 26.79 7.87
CA ASP A 114 14.25 26.93 6.66
C ASP A 114 14.93 28.32 6.53
N SER A 115 14.89 29.16 7.58
CA SER A 115 15.45 30.53 7.63
C SER A 115 16.66 30.68 8.55
#